data_AF-A0A497K3C5-F1
#
_entry.id   AF-A0A497K3C5-F1
#
_cell.length_a   1.000
_cell.length_b   1.000
_cell.length_c   1.000
_cell.angle_alpha   90.00
_cell.angle_beta   90.00
_cell.angle_gamma   90.00
#
_symmetry.space_group_name_H-M   'P 1'
#
loop_
_entity.id
_entity.type
_entity.pdbx_description
1 polymer ?
#
loop_
_entity_poly.entity_id
_entity_poly.type
_entity_poly.pdbx_seq_one_letter_code
_entity_poly.pdbx_strand_id
1 'polypeptide(L)'
;MVEIVEQWADFEFVADRHRYGAYQVIDMVDGVEVRVLVGRYGYVNTFEREGDPLLERILAYCRARGFIKLRGSVPDHLFFKAPKEI
;
A
#
# COMPACT_ATOMS: atom_id res chain seq x y z
N MET A 1 -8.01 -7.15 -11.23
CA MET A 1 -6.60 -7.58 -11.31
C MET A 1 -5.73 -6.36 -11.09
N VAL A 2 -4.61 -6.50 -10.38
CA VAL A 2 -3.66 -5.40 -10.10
C VAL A 2 -2.33 -5.74 -10.76
N GLU A 3 -1.82 -4.85 -11.59
CA GLU A 3 -0.52 -4.97 -12.26
C GLU A 3 0.58 -4.49 -11.30
N ILE A 4 1.47 -5.37 -10.86
CA ILE A 4 2.55 -5.00 -9.94
C ILE A 4 3.71 -4.38 -10.72
N VAL A 5 4.04 -3.14 -10.40
CA VAL A 5 5.15 -2.39 -10.98
C VAL A 5 6.43 -2.71 -10.20
N GLU A 6 7.52 -2.99 -10.92
CA GLU A 6 8.80 -3.40 -10.33
C GLU A 6 9.54 -2.24 -9.66
N GLN A 7 9.63 -1.09 -10.34
CA GLN A 7 10.36 0.07 -9.85
C GLN A 7 9.42 1.14 -9.32
N TRP A 8 9.78 1.72 -8.16
CA TRP A 8 9.00 2.81 -7.57
C TRP A 8 8.90 4.04 -8.50
N ALA A 9 9.96 4.35 -9.25
CA ALA A 9 9.97 5.47 -10.18
C ALA A 9 8.90 5.33 -11.29
N ASP A 10 8.70 4.12 -11.81
CA ASP A 10 7.66 3.83 -12.79
C ASP A 10 6.26 3.92 -12.17
N PHE A 11 6.13 3.50 -10.91
CA PHE A 11 4.88 3.64 -10.16
C PHE A 11 4.54 5.12 -9.94
N GLU A 12 5.49 5.94 -9.49
CA GLU A 12 5.31 7.40 -9.31
C GLU A 12 4.84 8.05 -10.62
N PHE A 13 5.49 7.75 -11.74
CA PHE A 13 5.12 8.26 -13.05
C PHE A 13 3.65 7.99 -13.38
N VAL A 14 3.17 6.76 -13.15
CA VAL A 14 1.76 6.41 -13.41
C VAL A 14 0.83 7.06 -12.38
N ALA A 15 1.21 7.03 -11.10
CA ALA A 15 0.45 7.60 -10.02
C ALA A 15 0.18 9.10 -10.22
N ASP A 16 1.13 9.87 -10.79
CA ASP A 16 1.00 11.31 -11.10
C ASP A 16 -0.16 11.68 -12.03
N ARG A 17 -0.68 10.68 -12.75
CA ARG A 17 -1.83 10.85 -13.64
C ARG A 17 -3.15 10.37 -13.03
N HIS A 18 -3.12 9.89 -11.78
CA HIS A 18 -4.28 9.38 -11.07
C HIS A 18 -4.72 10.31 -9.96
N ARG A 19 -6.04 10.56 -9.90
CA ARG A 19 -6.67 11.43 -8.91
C ARG A 19 -6.70 10.84 -7.51
N TYR A 20 -6.78 9.51 -7.41
CA TYR A 20 -6.91 8.81 -6.14
C TYR A 20 -5.91 7.65 -6.07
N GLY A 21 -5.45 7.38 -4.86
CA GLY A 21 -4.62 6.23 -4.53
C GLY A 21 -4.88 5.78 -3.09
N ALA A 22 -4.49 4.57 -2.80
CA ALA A 22 -4.53 4.00 -1.46
C ALA A 22 -3.20 3.33 -1.15
N TYR A 23 -2.87 3.23 0.13
CA TYR A 23 -1.66 2.52 0.56
C TYR A 23 -1.89 1.82 1.89
N GLN A 24 -1.12 0.77 2.12
CA GLN A 24 -1.12 0.03 3.37
C GLN A 24 0.33 -0.14 3.84
N VAL A 25 0.53 -0.07 5.15
CA VAL A 25 1.79 -0.38 5.83
C VAL A 25 1.52 -1.55 6.74
N ILE A 26 2.29 -2.62 6.60
CA ILE A 26 2.11 -3.87 7.34
C ILE A 26 3.41 -4.14 8.11
N ASP A 27 3.32 -4.09 9.43
CA ASP A 27 4.44 -4.47 10.29
C ASP A 27 4.60 -6.00 10.23
N MET A 28 5.80 -6.45 9.89
CA MET A 28 6.20 -7.85 9.87
C MET A 28 7.20 -8.12 11.01
N VAL A 29 7.52 -9.40 11.24
CA VAL A 29 8.51 -9.79 12.25
C VAL A 29 9.89 -9.20 11.94
N ASP A 30 10.29 -9.21 10.66
CA ASP A 30 11.64 -8.83 10.21
C ASP A 30 11.63 -7.55 9.35
N GLY A 31 10.61 -6.71 9.47
CA GLY A 31 10.55 -5.49 8.66
C GLY A 31 9.15 -4.91 8.47
N VAL A 32 9.02 -4.12 7.41
CA VAL A 32 7.79 -3.40 7.05
C VAL A 32 7.46 -3.67 5.58
N GLU A 33 6.26 -4.15 5.30
CA GLU A 33 5.72 -4.14 3.94
C GLU A 33 5.02 -2.82 3.66
N VAL A 34 5.25 -2.27 2.48
CA VAL A 34 4.43 -1.19 1.94
C VAL A 34 3.77 -1.64 0.65
N ARG A 35 2.46 -1.43 0.59
CA ARG A 35 1.65 -1.60 -0.62
C ARG A 35 1.06 -0.26 -1.02
N VAL A 36 1.16 0.10 -2.29
CA VAL A 36 0.55 1.32 -2.84
C VAL A 36 -0.25 0.94 -4.08
N LEU A 37 -1.45 1.49 -4.24
CA LEU A 37 -2.37 1.18 -5.33
C LEU A 37 -2.91 2.47 -5.95
N VAL A 38 -2.84 2.57 -7.28
CA VAL A 38 -3.49 3.61 -8.08
C VAL A 38 -4.13 2.98 -9.32
N GLY A 39 -5.41 3.24 -9.57
CA GLY A 39 -6.12 2.63 -10.70
C GLY A 39 -5.97 1.10 -10.71
N ARG A 40 -5.29 0.57 -11.74
CA ARG A 40 -4.97 -0.87 -11.86
C ARG A 40 -3.54 -1.24 -11.46
N TYR A 41 -2.70 -0.30 -11.07
CA TYR A 41 -1.28 -0.49 -10.81
C TYR A 41 -1.00 -0.54 -9.32
N GLY A 42 -0.23 -1.53 -8.90
CA GLY A 42 0.24 -1.72 -7.54
C GLY A 42 1.76 -1.62 -7.44
N TYR A 43 2.25 -1.12 -6.33
CA TYR A 43 3.65 -1.27 -5.91
C TYR A 43 3.66 -2.00 -4.57
N VAL A 44 4.51 -3.02 -4.44
CA VAL A 44 4.69 -3.78 -3.20
C VAL A 44 6.18 -3.94 -2.97
N ASN A 45 6.63 -3.63 -1.75
CA ASN A 45 8.01 -3.87 -1.35
C ASN A 45 8.11 -4.11 0.17
N THR A 46 9.16 -4.81 0.58
CA THR A 46 9.47 -5.12 1.98
C THR A 46 10.81 -4.46 2.34
N PHE A 47 10.85 -3.82 3.50
CA PHE A 47 12.01 -3.11 4.01
C PHE A 47 12.43 -3.74 5.34
N GLU A 48 13.72 -3.98 5.56
CA GLU A 48 14.21 -4.67 6.77
C GLU A 48 13.99 -3.86 8.07
N ARG A 49 13.92 -2.52 7.99
CA ARG A 49 13.80 -1.64 9.17
C ARG A 49 13.08 -0.32 8.87
N GLU A 50 12.52 0.27 9.92
CA GLU A 50 12.16 1.69 9.93
C GLU A 50 13.43 2.56 9.70
N GLY A 51 13.34 3.56 8.82
CA GLY A 51 14.45 4.45 8.45
C GLY A 51 15.09 4.18 7.09
N ASP A 52 14.58 3.24 6.30
CA ASP A 52 14.99 3.10 4.90
C ASP A 52 14.61 4.38 4.10
N PRO A 53 15.56 5.01 3.38
CA PRO A 53 15.28 6.26 2.66
C PRO A 53 14.19 6.15 1.60
N LEU A 54 14.07 4.99 0.94
CA LEU A 54 13.04 4.73 -0.06
C LEU A 54 11.67 4.54 0.63
N LEU A 55 11.63 3.80 1.74
CA LEU A 55 10.42 3.67 2.55
C LEU A 55 9.90 5.05 2.99
N GLU A 56 10.77 5.89 3.54
CA GLU A 56 10.39 7.24 3.98
C GLU A 56 9.87 8.09 2.82
N ARG A 57 10.52 8.03 1.66
CA ARG A 57 10.08 8.72 0.43
C ARG A 57 8.70 8.25 -0.02
N ILE A 58 8.45 6.94 -0.05
CA ILE A 58 7.16 6.37 -0.46
C ILE A 58 6.05 6.87 0.47
N LEU A 59 6.28 6.80 1.78
CA LEU A 59 5.29 7.22 2.78
C LEU A 59 5.03 8.73 2.73
N ALA A 60 6.07 9.54 2.54
CA ALA A 60 5.95 10.98 2.37
C ALA A 60 5.14 11.32 1.10
N TYR A 61 5.44 10.65 -0.02
CA TYR A 61 4.72 10.80 -1.28
C TYR A 61 3.23 10.48 -1.12
N CYS A 62 2.90 9.33 -0.53
CA CYS A 62 1.52 8.91 -0.32
C CYS A 62 0.74 9.93 0.54
N ARG A 63 1.35 10.47 1.60
CA ARG A 63 0.76 11.52 2.44
C ARG A 63 0.54 12.81 1.65
N ALA A 64 1.56 13.28 0.92
CA ALA A 64 1.49 14.51 0.14
C ALA A 64 0.42 14.46 -0.96
N ARG A 65 0.24 13.29 -1.59
CA ARG A 65 -0.81 13.06 -2.60
C ARG A 65 -2.20 12.84 -2.03
N GLY A 66 -2.34 12.79 -0.70
CA GLY A 66 -3.62 12.50 -0.04
C GLY A 66 -4.12 11.09 -0.31
N PHE A 67 -3.22 10.12 -0.54
CA PHE A 67 -3.61 8.73 -0.70
C PHE A 67 -4.20 8.20 0.61
N ILE A 68 -5.20 7.33 0.50
CA ILE A 68 -5.93 6.80 1.65
C ILE A 68 -5.10 5.71 2.31
N LYS A 69 -4.73 5.89 3.58
CA LYS A 69 -4.08 4.83 4.36
C LYS A 69 -5.12 3.78 4.77
N LEU A 70 -4.96 2.57 4.28
CA LEU A 70 -5.78 1.41 4.63
C LEU A 70 -5.17 0.70 5.84
N ARG A 71 -6.03 0.21 6.73
CA ARG A 71 -5.62 -0.66 7.85
C ARG A 71 -5.50 -2.12 7.42
N GLY A 72 -6.28 -2.53 6.42
CA GLY A 72 -6.38 -3.90 5.94
C GLY A 72 -7.53 -4.06 4.96
N SER A 73 -7.78 -5.29 4.55
CA SER A 73 -8.92 -5.67 3.73
C SER A 73 -9.62 -6.88 4.34
N VAL A 74 -10.93 -6.96 4.16
CA VAL A 74 -11.76 -8.10 4.55
C VAL A 74 -12.54 -8.51 3.31
N PRO A 75 -12.64 -9.80 2.97
CA PRO A 75 -13.50 -10.24 1.88
C PRO A 75 -14.92 -9.72 2.09
N ASP A 76 -15.54 -9.14 1.05
CA ASP A 76 -16.85 -8.48 1.15
C ASP A 76 -17.92 -9.35 1.84
N HIS A 77 -17.93 -10.65 1.51
CA HIS A 77 -18.87 -11.62 2.06
C HIS A 77 -18.65 -11.95 3.55
N LEU A 78 -17.55 -11.48 4.15
CA LEU A 78 -17.22 -11.61 5.57
C LEU A 78 -17.39 -10.31 6.34
N PHE A 79 -17.49 -9.15 5.67
CA PHE A 79 -17.44 -7.84 6.34
C PHE A 79 -18.55 -7.64 7.40
N PHE A 80 -19.75 -8.16 7.15
CA PHE A 80 -20.88 -8.09 8.08
C PHE A 80 -21.19 -9.42 8.80
N LYS A 81 -20.33 -10.44 8.71
CA LYS A 81 -20.54 -11.70 9.42
C LYS A 81 -20.05 -11.58 10.86
N ALA A 82 -20.89 -11.96 11.83
CA ALA A 82 -20.49 -12.06 13.23
C ALA A 82 -19.30 -13.03 13.38
N PRO A 83 -18.35 -12.76 14.29
CA PRO A 83 -17.33 -13.74 14.65
C PRO A 83 -18.07 -15.01 15.10
N LYS A 84 -17.78 -16.16 14.48
CA LYS A 84 -18.24 -17.43 15.07
C LYS A 84 -17.48 -17.60 16.38
N GLU A 85 -18.20 -17.62 17.50
CA GLU A 85 -17.66 -18.05 18.78
C GLU A 85 -17.03 -19.44 18.59
N ILE A 86 -15.75 -19.57 18.97
CA ILE A 86 -15.00 -20.83 18.98
C ILE A 86 -15.08 -21.40 20.39
#